data_AF-A0A6C8GS02-F1
#
_entry.id   AF-A0A6C8GS02-F1
#
_cell.length_a   1.000
_cell.length_b   1.000
_cell.length_c   1.000
_cell.angle_alpha   90.00
_cell.angle_beta   90.00
_cell.angle_gamma   90.00
#
_symmetry.space_group_name_H-M   'P 1'
#
loop_
_entity.id
_entity.type
_entity.pdbx_description
1 polymer ?
#
loop_
_entity_poly.entity_id
_entity_poly.type
_entity_poly.pdbx_seq_one_letter_code
_entity_poly.pdbx_strand_id
1 'polypeptide(L)' 'MAPKDGRPGIIQKTGGGGGFITYMAMIPQYNIGAFVVVTRSPLTRFTNMSDGINDLVTELSGNKPIAIPAS' A
#
# COMPACT_ATOMS: atom_id res chain seq x y z
N MET A 1 -2.38 -0.42 -10.35
CA MET A 1 -2.99 0.92 -10.51
C MET A 1 -2.09 1.73 -11.42
N ALA A 2 -2.61 2.28 -12.50
CA ALA A 2 -1.82 3.11 -13.41
C ALA A 2 -1.37 4.41 -12.69
N PRO A 3 -0.21 4.98 -13.05
CA PRO A 3 0.19 6.31 -12.56
C PRO A 3 -0.89 7.34 -12.87
N LYS A 4 -1.17 8.25 -11.93
CA LYS A 4 -2.18 9.31 -12.07
C LYS A 4 -1.86 10.47 -11.13
N ASP A 5 -2.02 11.71 -11.58
CA ASP A 5 -1.91 12.91 -10.74
C ASP A 5 -0.60 13.00 -9.93
N GLY A 6 0.54 12.64 -10.55
CA GLY A 6 1.85 12.61 -9.89
C GLY A 6 2.08 11.42 -8.95
N ARG A 7 1.08 10.53 -8.78
CA ARG A 7 1.24 9.28 -8.04
C ARG A 7 1.93 8.23 -8.90
N PRO A 8 2.91 7.50 -8.35
CA PRO A 8 3.57 6.43 -9.08
C PRO A 8 2.63 5.25 -9.37
N GLY A 9 3.00 4.45 -10.37
CA GLY A 9 2.29 3.21 -10.66
C GLY A 9 2.46 2.21 -9.52
N ILE A 10 1.35 1.59 -9.10
CA ILE A 10 1.34 0.57 -8.03
C ILE A 10 1.09 -0.80 -8.65
N ILE A 11 2.03 -1.73 -8.44
CA ILE A 11 1.81 -3.17 -8.70
C ILE A 11 1.08 -3.73 -7.50
N GLN A 12 -0.06 -4.38 -7.71
CA GLN A 12 -0.91 -4.81 -6.61
C GLN A 12 -1.63 -6.12 -6.89
N LYS A 13 -1.99 -6.81 -5.80
CA LYS A 13 -2.83 -8.00 -5.84
C LYS A 13 -3.76 -8.05 -4.64
N THR A 14 -5.02 -8.36 -4.92
CA THR A 14 -6.07 -8.59 -3.94
C THR A 14 -6.24 -10.09 -3.67
N GLY A 15 -6.62 -10.45 -2.45
CA GLY A 15 -7.03 -11.79 -2.06
C GLY A 15 -8.17 -11.73 -1.05
N GLY A 16 -9.03 -12.75 -1.02
CA GLY A 16 -10.14 -12.81 -0.08
C GLY A 16 -10.81 -14.18 -0.04
N GLY A 17 -11.13 -14.65 1.16
CA GLY A 17 -11.70 -15.97 1.43
C GLY A 17 -11.55 -16.36 2.89
N GLY A 18 -12.37 -17.30 3.37
CA GLY A 18 -12.24 -17.85 4.74
C GLY A 18 -12.36 -16.83 5.88
N GLY A 19 -13.04 -15.71 5.66
CA GLY A 19 -13.14 -14.62 6.64
C GLY A 19 -12.00 -13.61 6.59
N PHE A 20 -11.04 -13.75 5.67
CA PHE A 20 -9.92 -12.82 5.49
C PHE A 20 -10.05 -12.02 4.19
N ILE A 21 -9.45 -10.83 4.20
CA ILE A 21 -9.05 -10.09 3.01
C ILE A 21 -7.55 -9.78 3.11
N THR A 22 -6.86 -9.85 1.98
CA THR A 22 -5.44 -9.54 1.87
C THR A 22 -5.21 -8.57 0.72
N TYR A 23 -4.20 -7.72 0.89
CA TYR A 23 -3.77 -6.82 -0.15
C TYR A 23 -2.26 -6.62 -0.12
N MET A 24 -1.64 -6.69 -1.29
CA MET A 24 -0.25 -6.32 -1.52
C MET A 24 -0.22 -5.16 -2.49
N ALA A 25 0.54 -4.11 -2.13
CA ALA A 25 0.79 -2.96 -2.98
C ALA A 25 2.30 -2.66 -2.97
N MET A 26 2.88 -2.46 -4.15
CA MET A 26 4.31 -2.25 -4.33
C MET A 26 4.57 -1.13 -5.33
N ILE A 27 5.60 -0.33 -5.03
CA ILE A 27 6.19 0.64 -5.95
C ILE A 27 7.68 0.32 -6.06
N PRO A 28 8.07 -0.64 -6.93
CA PRO A 28 9.43 -1.16 -6.97
C PRO A 28 10.51 -0.11 -7.24
N GLN A 29 10.21 0.89 -8.07
CA GLN A 29 11.11 1.99 -8.38
C GLN A 29 11.55 2.82 -7.16
N TYR A 30 10.82 2.73 -6.04
CA TYR A 30 11.18 3.38 -4.77
C TYR A 30 11.49 2.38 -3.66
N ASN A 31 11.62 1.08 -3.96
CA ASN A 31 11.84 0.00 -2.99
C ASN A 31 10.80 -0.05 -1.87
N ILE A 32 9.54 0.31 -2.17
CA ILE A 32 8.44 0.32 -1.21
C ILE A 32 7.46 -0.79 -1.52
N GLY A 33 7.05 -1.49 -0.46
CA GLY A 33 5.98 -2.48 -0.50
C GLY A 33 5.25 -2.52 0.83
N ALA A 34 3.95 -2.79 0.76
CA ALA A 34 3.11 -3.05 1.92
C ALA A 34 2.29 -4.31 1.68
N PHE A 35 2.19 -5.14 2.72
CA PHE A 35 1.32 -6.30 2.75
C PHE A 35 0.41 -6.18 3.98
N VAL A 36 -0.89 -6.36 3.78
CA VAL A 36 -1.89 -6.31 4.83
C VAL A 36 -2.81 -7.52 4.76
N VAL A 37 -3.23 -7.98 5.94
CA VAL A 37 -4.25 -9.00 6.13
C VAL A 37 -5.23 -8.52 7.19
N VAL A 38 -6.52 -8.68 6.94
CA VAL A 38 -7.61 -8.28 7.84
C VAL A 38 -8.62 -9.41 7.96
N THR A 39 -8.96 -9.79 9.20
CA THR A 39 -10.15 -10.60 9.49
C THR A 39 -11.39 -9.73 9.38
N ARG A 40 -12.37 -10.16 8.60
CA ARG A 40 -13.57 -9.38 8.28
C ARG A 40 -14.55 -9.34 9.45
N SER A 41 -15.11 -8.17 9.69
CA SER A 41 -16.39 -7.98 10.36
C SER A 41 -17.50 -7.73 9.33
N PRO A 42 -18.80 -7.68 9.73
CA PRO A 42 -19.89 -7.36 8.81
C PRO A 42 -19.75 -6.00 8.10
N LEU A 43 -19.02 -5.06 8.69
CA LEU A 43 -18.80 -3.72 8.14
C LEU A 43 -17.49 -3.60 7.34
N THR A 44 -16.62 -4.63 7.35
CA THR A 44 -15.35 -4.58 6.61
C THR A 44 -15.59 -4.48 5.11
N ARG A 45 -15.00 -3.45 4.48
CA ARG A 45 -15.00 -3.24 3.04
C ARG A 45 -13.58 -3.36 2.49
N PHE A 46 -13.42 -4.08 1.38
CA PHE A 46 -12.12 -4.30 0.75
C PHE A 46 -11.48 -2.98 0.32
N THR A 47 -12.27 -2.10 -0.32
CA THR A 47 -11.81 -0.80 -0.84
C THR A 47 -11.24 0.09 0.25
N ASN A 48 -11.93 0.22 1.40
CA ASN A 48 -11.45 1.04 2.51
C ASN A 48 -10.05 0.63 2.99
N MET A 49 -9.76 -0.68 3.00
CA MET A 49 -8.44 -1.21 3.33
C MET A 49 -7.44 -0.94 2.20
N SER A 50 -7.77 -1.29 0.95
CA SER A 50 -6.82 -1.14 -0.16
C SER A 50 -6.48 0.31 -0.47
N ASP A 51 -7.45 1.22 -0.33
CA ASP A 51 -7.26 2.66 -0.59
C ASP A 51 -6.29 3.27 0.44
N GLY A 52 -6.47 2.96 1.72
CA GLY A 52 -5.56 3.38 2.77
C GLY A 52 -4.13 2.84 2.57
N ILE A 53 -3.98 1.61 2.09
CA ILE A 53 -2.65 1.05 1.74
C ILE A 53 -2.05 1.75 0.51
N ASN A 54 -2.86 2.05 -0.51
CA ASN A 54 -2.40 2.78 -1.69
C ASN A 54 -1.91 4.19 -1.34
N ASP A 55 -2.63 4.90 -0.46
CA ASP A 55 -2.20 6.20 0.05
C ASP A 55 -0.92 6.07 0.87
N LEU A 56 -0.82 5.09 1.77
CA LEU A 56 0.39 4.84 2.56
C LEU A 56 1.64 4.63 1.68
N VAL A 57 1.58 3.72 0.71
CA VAL A 57 2.76 3.45 -0.15
C VAL A 57 3.09 4.65 -1.05
N THR A 58 2.08 5.42 -1.46
CA THR A 58 2.28 6.66 -2.22
C THR A 58 3.03 7.69 -1.38
N GLU A 59 2.59 7.95 -0.14
CA GLU A 59 3.26 8.90 0.75
C GLU A 59 4.69 8.47 1.10
N LEU A 60 4.91 7.18 1.39
CA LEU A 60 6.25 6.64 1.62
C LEU A 60 7.17 6.86 0.42
N SER A 61 6.64 6.81 -0.81
CA SER A 61 7.44 6.98 -2.03
C SER A 61 7.90 8.40 -2.28
N GLY A 62 7.20 9.39 -1.72
CA GLY A 62 7.60 10.79 -1.71
C GLY A 62 8.55 11.14 -0.55
N ASN A 63 8.68 10.27 0.45
CA ASN A 63 9.48 10.56 1.64
C ASN A 63 10.98 10.51 1.33
N LYS A 64 11.68 11.61 1.62
CA LYS A 64 13.14 11.70 1.54
C LYS A 64 13.70 11.67 2.97
N PRO A 65 14.36 10.57 3.39
CA PRO A 65 14.98 10.51 4.71
C PRO A 65 15.95 11.68 4.88
N ILE A 66 15.86 12.39 6.00
CA ILE A 66 16.89 13.35 6.39
C ILE A 66 18.17 12.53 6.59
N ALA A 67 19.22 12.84 5.82
CA ALA A 67 20.51 12.22 6.02
C ALA A 67 21.01 12.60 7.43
N ILE A 68 21.05 11.64 8.34
CA ILE A 68 21.69 11.82 9.64
C ILE A 68 23.18 11.58 9.39
N PRO A 69 24.06 12.60 9.52
CA PRO A 69 25.49 12.40 9.35
C PRO A 69 25.96 11.33 10.34
N ALA A 70 26.74 10.35 9.87
CA ALA A 70 27.48 9.49 10.77
C ALA A 70 28.44 10.36 11.59
N SER A 71 28.42 10.21 12.91
CA SER A 71 29.36 10.87 13.83
C SER A 71 30.76 10.27 13.71
#